data_AF-A0A954U8E1-F1
#
_entry.id   AF-A0A954U8E1-F1
#
_cell.length_a   1.000
_cell.length_b   1.000
_cell.length_c   1.000
_cell.angle_alpha   90.00
_cell.angle_beta   90.00
_cell.angle_gamma   90.00
#
_symmetry.space_group_name_H-M   'P 1'
#
loop_
_entity.id
_entity.type
_entity.pdbx_description
1 polymer ?
#
loop_
_entity_poly.entity_id
_entity_poly.type
_entity_poly.pdbx_seq_one_letter_code
_entity_poly.pdbx_strand_id
1 'polypeptide(L)'
;MRNGQLTVIVSAGQSRNPDKRELEQAIAERAGALDGVQVLCIPHLYDLAKDGETYLTLRQLDGDLVLISWLFTRAAHWILDRNGVRGQFGAVELVQDMDDDDEDSQLEPHDERVTLAQPRPERTIYTLDFRADTRPQAFIDEIQRIAILSKATAAARNPATPLTLEMLGHFEQPTNDTFVGSSNLTGTGSSDADKSVPAAPAVSTLFGASSVATIEEHPARRWYPVIDFSRCTNCMECIDFCLFGVYGIDTLETIVVEQADNCRKGCPACSRVCPQNAIIFPQHKTPAIAGAPVDVGGLKIDLSKLFGAPDEGEDAAAAAIRERDEQLLLAGRSAVGKSTGISERLLNPADGPRVADQLDALIDQLDALDL
;
A
#
# COMPACT_ATOMS: atom_id res chain seq x y z
N MET A 1 23.02 5.25 15.48
CA MET A 1 22.80 6.68 15.21
C MET A 1 21.85 6.76 14.03
N ARG A 2 20.58 7.16 14.25
CA ARG A 2 19.63 7.38 13.15
C ARG A 2 20.08 8.66 12.46
N ASN A 3 20.80 8.54 11.34
CA ASN A 3 21.16 9.70 10.55
C ASN A 3 19.84 10.25 10.00
N GLY A 4 19.49 11.51 10.30
CA GLY A 4 18.26 12.16 9.87
C GLY A 4 18.24 12.46 8.36
N GLN A 5 18.54 11.44 7.57
CA GLN A 5 18.57 11.48 6.11
C GLN A 5 17.18 11.11 5.59
N LEU A 6 16.66 11.96 4.71
CA LEU A 6 15.38 11.73 4.04
C LEU A 6 15.63 10.81 2.84
N THR A 7 14.86 9.73 2.72
CA THR A 7 14.93 8.87 1.54
C THR A 7 13.85 9.28 0.54
N VAL A 8 14.28 9.66 -0.66
CA VAL A 8 13.42 9.94 -1.82
C VAL A 8 13.44 8.73 -2.74
N ILE A 9 12.27 8.23 -3.08
CA ILE A 9 12.07 7.07 -3.94
C ILE A 9 11.50 7.58 -5.25
N VAL A 10 12.21 7.33 -6.35
CA VAL A 10 11.78 7.73 -7.69
C VAL A 10 11.30 6.46 -8.40
N SER A 11 9.98 6.32 -8.54
CA SER A 11 9.38 5.18 -9.23
C SER A 11 9.19 5.47 -10.71
N ALA A 12 9.92 4.71 -11.53
CA ALA A 12 9.84 4.81 -12.97
C ALA A 12 8.42 4.53 -13.50
N GLY A 13 7.91 5.35 -14.41
CA GLY A 13 6.74 5.03 -15.23
C GLY A 13 6.91 3.78 -16.11
N GLN A 14 5.79 3.22 -16.59
CA GLN A 14 5.79 2.08 -17.53
C GLN A 14 6.02 2.48 -19.00
N SER A 15 5.97 3.78 -19.31
CA SER A 15 6.09 4.29 -20.67
C SER A 15 7.55 4.48 -21.06
N ARG A 16 7.86 4.29 -22.34
CA ARG A 16 9.18 4.59 -22.92
C ARG A 16 9.27 6.03 -23.46
N ASN A 17 8.36 6.91 -23.05
CA ASN A 17 8.35 8.31 -23.47
C ASN A 17 9.63 9.01 -22.96
N PRO A 18 10.47 9.59 -23.85
CA PRO A 18 11.72 10.24 -23.47
C PRO A 18 11.52 11.40 -22.49
N ASP A 19 10.50 12.24 -22.68
CA ASP A 19 10.27 13.41 -21.82
C ASP A 19 9.98 13.00 -20.37
N LYS A 20 9.26 11.90 -20.18
CA LYS A 20 8.96 11.34 -18.85
C LYS A 20 10.21 10.77 -18.19
N ARG A 21 11.08 10.10 -18.96
CA ARG A 21 12.36 9.57 -18.48
C ARG A 21 13.31 10.69 -18.08
N GLU A 22 13.36 11.75 -18.88
CA GLU A 22 14.19 12.92 -18.60
C GLU A 22 13.74 13.62 -17.31
N LEU A 23 12.42 13.77 -17.10
CA LEU A 23 11.89 14.33 -15.85
C LEU A 23 12.26 13.47 -14.63
N GLU A 24 12.06 12.15 -14.70
CA GLU A 24 12.41 11.22 -13.62
C GLU A 24 13.92 11.27 -13.30
N GLN A 25 14.77 11.25 -14.33
CA GLN A 25 16.22 11.30 -14.18
C GLN A 25 16.68 12.65 -13.61
N ALA A 26 16.16 13.77 -14.13
CA ALA A 26 16.50 15.10 -13.66
C ALA A 26 16.13 15.30 -12.19
N ILE A 27 14.97 14.76 -11.75
CA ILE A 27 14.57 14.82 -10.33
C ILE A 27 15.49 13.95 -9.48
N ALA A 28 15.81 12.72 -9.92
CA ALA A 28 16.69 11.83 -9.18
C ALA A 28 18.10 12.42 -8.97
N GLU A 29 18.71 12.95 -10.03
CA GLU A 29 20.04 13.57 -9.98
C GLU A 29 20.04 14.82 -9.08
N ARG A 30 19.04 15.69 -9.24
CA ARG A 30 18.98 16.95 -8.49
C ARG A 30 18.61 16.75 -7.02
N ALA A 31 17.75 15.79 -6.70
CA ALA A 31 17.43 15.44 -5.33
C ALA A 31 18.65 14.78 -4.64
N GLY A 32 19.43 13.98 -5.37
CA GLY A 32 20.66 13.38 -4.85
C GLY A 32 21.76 14.40 -4.54
N ALA A 33 21.72 15.57 -5.16
CA ALA A 33 22.64 16.67 -4.85
C ALA A 33 22.29 17.43 -3.56
N LEU A 34 21.13 17.17 -2.95
CA LEU A 34 20.70 17.83 -1.71
C LEU A 34 21.38 17.22 -0.48
N ASP A 35 21.73 18.07 0.49
CA ASP A 35 22.36 17.63 1.72
C ASP A 35 21.38 16.89 2.64
N GLY A 36 21.78 15.69 3.06
CA GLY A 36 20.97 14.80 3.89
C GLY A 36 19.80 14.14 3.15
N VAL A 37 19.84 14.06 1.82
CA VAL A 37 18.87 13.32 1.00
C VAL A 37 19.55 12.12 0.34
N GLN A 38 18.87 10.97 0.35
CA GLN A 38 19.25 9.78 -0.40
C GLN A 38 18.17 9.47 -1.42
N VAL A 39 18.56 9.15 -2.66
CA VAL A 39 17.62 8.87 -3.74
C VAL A 39 17.70 7.42 -4.19
N LEU A 40 16.58 6.72 -4.11
CA LEU A 40 16.44 5.34 -4.59
C LEU A 40 15.57 5.31 -5.84
N CYS A 41 16.17 5.01 -6.98
CA CYS A 41 15.46 4.78 -8.24
C CYS A 41 14.99 3.32 -8.30
N ILE A 42 13.70 3.13 -8.52
CA ILE A 42 13.07 1.80 -8.58
C ILE A 42 12.26 1.65 -9.87
N PRO A 43 11.99 0.41 -10.33
CA PRO A 43 11.02 0.19 -11.39
C PRO A 43 9.61 0.64 -11.00
N HIS A 44 8.64 0.44 -11.88
CA HIS A 44 7.27 0.87 -11.63
C HIS A 44 6.68 0.17 -10.39
N LEU A 45 6.38 0.96 -9.36
CA LEU A 45 6.06 0.49 -7.99
C LEU A 45 5.00 -0.60 -7.96
N TYR A 46 3.93 -0.42 -8.74
CA TYR A 46 2.78 -1.32 -8.75
C TYR A 46 3.07 -2.67 -9.42
N ASP A 47 4.08 -2.76 -10.28
CA ASP A 47 4.44 -3.97 -11.01
C ASP A 47 5.49 -4.83 -10.29
N LEU A 48 5.99 -4.35 -9.14
CA LEU A 48 6.97 -5.06 -8.33
C LEU A 48 6.35 -6.28 -7.61
N ALA A 49 7.16 -7.32 -7.44
CA ALA A 49 6.78 -8.52 -6.66
C ALA A 49 6.91 -8.23 -5.16
N LYS A 50 6.03 -8.78 -4.32
CA LYS A 50 5.96 -8.50 -2.87
C LYS A 50 7.25 -8.89 -2.12
N ASP A 51 7.96 -9.87 -2.66
CA ASP A 51 9.21 -10.48 -2.23
C ASP A 51 10.43 -10.00 -3.04
N GLY A 52 10.25 -9.00 -3.91
CA GLY A 52 11.34 -8.36 -4.64
C GLY A 52 12.30 -7.56 -3.75
N GLU A 53 13.51 -7.32 -4.25
CA GLU A 53 14.60 -6.61 -3.57
C GLU A 53 14.19 -5.20 -3.11
N THR A 54 13.36 -4.52 -3.91
CA THR A 54 12.86 -3.18 -3.66
C THR A 54 12.04 -3.15 -2.37
N TYR A 55 11.03 -4.00 -2.22
CA TYR A 55 10.23 -3.99 -0.99
C TYR A 55 11.01 -4.52 0.22
N LEU A 56 11.95 -5.46 0.03
CA LEU A 56 12.86 -5.87 1.11
C LEU A 56 13.72 -4.71 1.60
N THR A 57 14.23 -3.88 0.68
CA THR A 57 14.99 -2.67 0.99
C THR A 57 14.12 -1.63 1.68
N LEU A 58 12.95 -1.30 1.11
CA LEU A 58 12.07 -0.25 1.63
C LEU A 58 11.52 -0.58 3.02
N ARG A 59 11.34 -1.87 3.36
CA ARG A 59 10.93 -2.30 4.70
C ARG A 59 12.00 -2.04 5.77
N GLN A 60 13.27 -1.97 5.40
CA GLN A 60 14.39 -1.69 6.32
C GLN A 60 14.57 -0.19 6.60
N LEU A 61 13.85 0.68 5.88
CA LEU A 61 13.90 2.13 6.08
C LEU A 61 12.97 2.55 7.22
N ASP A 62 13.53 2.95 8.36
CA ASP A 62 12.76 3.41 9.52
C ASP A 62 12.44 4.92 9.52
N GLY A 63 12.99 5.66 8.54
CA GLY A 63 12.83 7.12 8.43
C GLY A 63 11.57 7.54 7.68
N ASP A 64 11.35 8.86 7.64
CA ASP A 64 10.35 9.46 6.76
C ASP A 64 10.76 9.26 5.29
N LEU A 65 9.76 9.04 4.43
CA LEU A 65 9.97 8.68 3.03
C LEU A 65 9.25 9.65 2.10
N VAL A 66 9.88 10.01 1.00
CA VAL A 66 9.23 10.68 -0.13
C VAL A 66 9.15 9.68 -1.26
N LEU A 67 7.98 9.44 -1.82
CA LEU A 67 7.78 8.62 -3.01
C LEU A 67 7.25 9.50 -4.13
N ILE A 68 7.93 9.51 -5.27
CA ILE A 68 7.52 10.21 -6.49
C ILE A 68 7.17 9.16 -7.54
N SER A 69 5.94 9.21 -8.07
CA SER A 69 5.46 8.21 -9.02
C SER A 69 4.43 8.76 -10.01
N TRP A 70 4.14 7.99 -11.06
CA TRP A 70 3.04 8.30 -12.01
C TRP A 70 1.69 7.75 -11.55
N LEU A 71 1.62 7.22 -10.33
CA LEU A 71 0.39 6.76 -9.70
C LEU A 71 -0.19 7.91 -8.87
N PHE A 72 -1.51 7.92 -8.70
CA PHE A 72 -2.12 8.88 -7.80
C PHE A 72 -1.63 8.67 -6.36
N THR A 73 -1.53 9.76 -5.60
CA THR A 73 -0.91 9.82 -4.26
C THR A 73 -1.47 8.79 -3.29
N ARG A 74 -2.80 8.63 -3.27
CA ARG A 74 -3.52 7.66 -2.44
C ARG A 74 -3.23 6.21 -2.86
N ALA A 75 -3.22 5.93 -4.17
CA ALA A 75 -2.87 4.60 -4.68
C ALA A 75 -1.42 4.23 -4.31
N ALA A 76 -0.48 5.14 -4.54
CA ALA A 76 0.93 4.96 -4.23
C ALA A 76 1.16 4.62 -2.75
N HIS A 77 0.51 5.36 -1.84
CA HIS A 77 0.61 5.13 -0.41
C HIS A 77 0.14 3.73 0.00
N TRP A 78 -1.05 3.32 -0.45
CA TRP A 78 -1.61 2.02 -0.05
C TRP A 78 -0.93 0.82 -0.73
N ILE A 79 -0.26 1.01 -1.88
CA ILE A 79 0.63 -0.02 -2.45
C ILE A 79 1.82 -0.26 -1.51
N LEU A 80 2.42 0.79 -0.96
CA LEU A 80 3.50 0.67 0.02
C LEU A 80 3.02 -0.05 1.29
N ASP A 81 1.88 0.37 1.85
CA ASP A 81 1.30 -0.22 3.06
C ASP A 81 1.03 -1.72 2.91
N ARG A 82 0.40 -2.11 1.78
CA ARG A 82 0.14 -3.51 1.40
C ARG A 82 1.43 -4.34 1.37
N ASN A 83 2.52 -3.75 0.91
CA ASN A 83 3.81 -4.42 0.83
C ASN A 83 4.67 -4.24 2.08
N GLY A 84 4.09 -3.84 3.22
CA GLY A 84 4.77 -3.76 4.52
C GLY A 84 5.54 -2.47 4.75
N VAL A 85 5.49 -1.52 3.82
CA VAL A 85 6.05 -0.17 3.95
C VAL A 85 4.94 0.76 4.46
N ARG A 86 4.48 0.51 5.70
CA ARG A 86 3.39 1.24 6.37
C ARG A 86 3.83 2.58 6.97
N GLY A 87 3.05 3.65 6.86
CA GLY A 87 3.33 4.93 7.53
C GLY A 87 2.11 5.84 7.51
N GLN A 88 2.21 7.01 8.13
CA GLN A 88 1.17 8.04 8.09
C GLN A 88 1.26 8.85 6.79
N PHE A 89 0.15 9.46 6.37
CA PHE A 89 0.14 10.39 5.23
C PHE A 89 0.92 11.66 5.57
N GLY A 90 1.82 12.05 4.68
CA GLY A 90 2.50 13.34 4.74
C GLY A 90 1.77 14.42 3.94
N ALA A 91 1.74 15.64 4.46
CA ALA A 91 1.19 16.80 3.75
C ALA A 91 2.13 17.23 2.61
N VAL A 92 1.58 17.29 1.39
CA VAL A 92 2.30 17.67 0.16
C VAL A 92 1.67 18.94 -0.39
N GLU A 93 2.49 19.96 -0.66
CA GLU A 93 2.04 21.25 -1.20
C GLU A 93 2.08 21.29 -2.73
N LEU A 94 2.85 20.38 -3.35
CA LEU A 94 2.90 20.24 -4.80
C LEU A 94 1.68 19.44 -5.29
N VAL A 95 0.56 20.13 -5.47
CA VAL A 95 -0.69 19.58 -6.00
C VAL A 95 -0.86 20.00 -7.46
N GLN A 96 -1.59 19.21 -8.26
CA GLN A 96 -2.00 19.64 -9.59
C GLN A 96 -2.94 20.84 -9.47
N ASP A 97 -2.70 21.91 -10.23
CA ASP A 97 -3.66 22.99 -10.46
C ASP A 97 -4.88 22.41 -11.21
N MET A 98 -5.79 21.77 -10.48
CA MET A 98 -7.16 21.56 -10.95
C MET A 98 -7.95 22.74 -10.42
N ASP A 99 -8.72 23.42 -11.28
CA ASP A 99 -9.46 24.64 -10.96
C ASP A 99 -9.97 24.65 -9.50
N ASP A 100 -9.47 25.62 -8.71
CA ASP A 100 -9.66 25.81 -7.26
C ASP A 100 -11.14 26.00 -6.85
N ASP A 101 -11.97 24.98 -6.97
CA ASP A 101 -13.28 24.91 -6.30
C ASP A 101 -13.28 23.93 -5.11
N ASP A 102 -12.17 23.22 -4.85
CA ASP A 102 -12.07 22.23 -3.79
C ASP A 102 -11.42 22.83 -2.52
N GLU A 103 -12.23 23.51 -1.70
CA GLU A 103 -11.85 23.84 -0.31
C GLU A 103 -11.48 22.54 0.45
N ASP A 104 -10.38 22.58 1.21
CA ASP A 104 -9.88 21.54 2.13
C ASP A 104 -11.01 20.88 2.95
N SER A 105 -11.62 19.84 2.38
CA SER A 105 -12.72 19.14 3.01
C SER A 105 -12.17 17.92 3.73
N GLN A 106 -11.96 18.09 5.03
CA GLN A 106 -11.62 17.00 5.93
C GLN A 106 -12.69 15.90 5.78
N LEU A 107 -12.27 14.69 5.39
CA LEU A 107 -13.13 13.50 5.45
C LEU A 107 -13.76 13.47 6.85
N GLU A 108 -15.09 13.47 6.92
CA GLU A 108 -15.79 13.37 8.19
C GLU A 108 -15.23 12.17 8.96
N PRO A 109 -14.76 12.37 10.21
CA PRO A 109 -14.22 11.28 11.01
C PRO A 109 -15.34 10.28 11.26
N HIS A 110 -15.28 9.14 10.58
CA HIS A 110 -16.14 8.02 10.86
C HIS A 110 -15.45 7.18 11.94
N ASP A 111 -16.17 6.86 13.01
CA ASP A 111 -15.62 6.23 14.22
C ASP A 111 -15.06 4.81 13.99
N GLU A 112 -15.38 4.19 12.85
CA GLU A 112 -15.03 2.81 12.50
C GLU A 112 -14.19 2.75 11.22
N ARG A 113 -12.90 3.07 11.29
CA ARG A 113 -11.93 2.86 10.20
C ARG A 113 -10.91 1.81 10.58
N VAL A 114 -10.45 1.02 9.60
CA VAL A 114 -9.42 0.00 9.84
C VAL A 114 -8.13 0.62 10.39
N THR A 115 -7.77 1.83 9.98
CA THR A 115 -6.62 2.55 10.53
C THR A 115 -6.73 2.89 12.02
N LEU A 116 -7.95 2.98 12.57
CA LEU A 116 -8.14 3.20 14.02
C LEU A 116 -7.90 1.90 14.80
N ALA A 117 -8.35 0.75 14.27
CA ALA A 117 -8.10 -0.56 14.87
C ALA A 117 -6.65 -1.04 14.69
N GLN A 118 -6.02 -0.68 13.57
CA GLN A 118 -4.64 -1.02 13.22
C GLN A 118 -3.83 0.25 12.92
N PRO A 119 -3.34 0.97 13.94
CA PRO A 119 -2.60 2.22 13.74
C PRO A 119 -1.32 1.99 12.93
N ARG A 120 -0.99 2.94 12.07
CA ARG A 120 0.24 2.90 11.27
C ARG A 120 1.42 3.46 12.06
N PRO A 121 2.66 3.02 11.77
CA PRO A 121 3.85 3.54 12.43
C PRO A 121 3.94 5.07 12.29
N GLU A 122 4.59 5.71 13.27
CA GLU A 122 4.76 7.16 13.32
C GLU A 122 5.51 7.73 12.09
N ARG A 123 6.28 6.94 11.35
CA ARG A 123 6.97 7.45 10.15
C ARG A 123 5.97 8.03 9.14
N THR A 124 6.37 9.12 8.50
CA THR A 124 5.53 9.81 7.52
C THR A 124 5.97 9.45 6.11
N ILE A 125 5.00 9.15 5.24
CA ILE A 125 5.21 8.86 3.82
C ILE A 125 4.55 9.96 3.01
N TYR A 126 5.37 10.76 2.32
CA TYR A 126 4.95 11.81 1.41
C TYR A 126 4.88 11.24 0.00
N THR A 127 3.71 11.27 -0.64
CA THR A 127 3.55 10.76 -2.02
C THR A 127 3.32 11.93 -2.98
N LEU A 128 4.22 12.08 -3.95
CA LEU A 128 4.15 13.10 -4.99
C LEU A 128 3.79 12.44 -6.32
N ASP A 129 2.95 13.13 -7.09
CA ASP A 129 2.55 12.69 -8.43
C ASP A 129 3.37 13.42 -9.49
N PHE A 130 4.01 12.69 -10.41
CA PHE A 130 4.73 13.30 -11.54
C PHE A 130 3.86 14.16 -12.44
N ARG A 131 2.54 14.03 -12.37
CA ARG A 131 1.60 14.84 -13.13
C ARG A 131 1.35 16.22 -12.49
N ALA A 132 1.84 16.45 -11.26
CA ALA A 132 1.69 17.72 -10.54
C ALA A 132 2.31 18.92 -11.29
N ASP A 133 3.55 18.76 -11.77
CA ASP A 133 4.24 19.78 -12.56
C ASP A 133 5.13 19.09 -13.60
N THR A 134 5.49 19.80 -14.66
CA THR A 134 6.44 19.34 -15.68
C THR A 134 7.87 19.76 -15.39
N ARG A 135 8.08 20.72 -14.47
CA ARG A 135 9.38 21.29 -14.13
C ARG A 135 10.02 20.49 -12.99
N PRO A 136 11.25 19.97 -13.16
CA PRO A 136 11.97 19.29 -12.08
C PRO A 136 12.14 20.15 -10.82
N GLN A 137 12.27 21.47 -10.98
CA GLN A 137 12.49 22.40 -9.86
C GLN A 137 11.39 22.34 -8.80
N ALA A 138 10.12 22.26 -9.22
CA ALA A 138 8.99 22.24 -8.28
C ALA A 138 9.05 21.04 -7.33
N PHE A 139 9.44 19.87 -7.84
CA PHE A 139 9.67 18.68 -7.03
C PHE A 139 10.86 18.86 -6.08
N ILE A 140 11.94 19.50 -6.52
CA ILE A 140 13.11 19.75 -5.67
C ILE A 140 12.77 20.70 -4.52
N ASP A 141 12.03 21.77 -4.80
CA ASP A 141 11.60 22.73 -3.78
C ASP A 141 10.72 22.03 -2.73
N GLU A 142 9.81 21.16 -3.18
CA GLU A 142 8.97 20.36 -2.30
C GLU A 142 9.75 19.33 -1.47
N ILE A 143 10.73 18.63 -2.07
CA ILE A 143 11.62 17.72 -1.33
C ILE A 143 12.41 18.48 -0.26
N GLN A 144 12.90 19.69 -0.56
CA GLN A 144 13.61 20.52 0.40
C GLN A 144 12.70 20.93 1.57
N ARG A 145 11.47 21.35 1.28
CA ARG A 145 10.45 21.66 2.30
C ARG A 145 10.20 20.45 3.20
N ILE A 146 9.95 19.28 2.61
CA ILE A 146 9.74 18.03 3.34
C ILE A 146 10.97 17.63 4.16
N ALA A 147 12.19 17.81 3.64
CA ALA A 147 13.41 17.52 4.36
C ALA A 147 13.58 18.40 5.62
N ILE A 148 13.22 19.68 5.53
CA ILE A 148 13.19 20.58 6.69
C ILE A 148 12.13 20.14 7.70
N LEU A 149 10.92 19.85 7.23
CA LEU A 149 9.81 19.38 8.07
C LEU A 149 10.13 18.07 8.78
N SER A 150 10.72 17.11 8.07
CA SER A 150 11.10 15.79 8.62
C SER A 150 12.20 15.93 9.67
N LYS A 151 13.21 16.79 9.43
CA LYS A 151 14.24 17.11 10.43
C LYS A 151 13.64 17.75 11.69
N ALA A 152 12.71 18.70 11.53
CA ALA A 152 12.03 19.34 12.64
C ALA A 152 11.18 18.34 13.46
N THR A 153 10.43 17.46 12.76
CA THR A 153 9.58 16.44 13.38
C THR A 153 10.42 15.37 14.09
N ALA A 154 11.53 14.93 13.49
CA ALA A 154 12.47 14.01 14.12
C ALA A 154 13.11 14.61 15.38
N ALA A 155 13.46 15.91 15.36
CA ALA A 155 13.96 16.62 16.54
C ALA A 155 12.89 16.75 17.64
N ALA A 156 11.62 16.94 17.28
CA ALA A 156 10.51 16.98 18.24
C ALA A 156 10.20 15.60 18.85
N ARG A 157 10.36 14.52 18.08
CA ARG A 157 10.14 13.12 18.53
C ARG A 157 11.23 12.60 19.45
N ASN A 158 12.46 13.06 19.25
CA ASN A 158 13.58 12.85 20.16
C ASN A 158 13.95 14.19 20.79
N PRO A 159 13.18 14.71 21.77
CA PRO A 159 13.74 15.73 22.63
C PRO A 159 14.96 15.05 23.26
N ALA A 160 16.16 15.48 22.92
CA ALA A 160 17.35 14.97 23.57
C ALA A 160 17.06 15.01 25.07
N THR A 161 17.01 13.85 25.74
CA THR A 161 17.01 13.82 27.19
C THR A 161 18.17 14.72 27.56
N PRO A 162 17.95 15.87 28.24
CA PRO A 162 19.05 16.76 28.52
C PRO A 162 20.09 15.90 29.22
N LEU A 163 21.27 15.77 28.62
CA LEU A 163 22.40 15.08 29.22
C LEU A 163 22.67 15.84 30.51
N THR A 164 22.08 15.37 31.62
CA THR A 164 22.27 16.01 32.91
C THR A 164 23.73 15.85 33.26
N LEU A 165 24.27 16.83 33.98
CA LEU A 165 25.64 16.75 34.50
C LEU A 165 25.88 15.44 35.28
N GLU A 166 24.82 14.90 35.89
CA GLU A 166 24.80 13.59 36.54
C GLU A 166 25.01 12.42 35.57
N MET A 167 24.40 12.41 34.38
CA MET A 167 24.59 11.35 33.37
C MET A 167 26.01 11.36 32.78
N LEU A 168 26.63 12.53 32.65
CA LEU A 168 28.05 12.65 32.27
C LEU A 168 28.97 12.11 33.37
N GLY A 169 28.66 12.36 34.64
CA GLY A 169 29.41 11.82 35.78
C GLY A 169 29.39 10.29 35.86
N HIS A 170 28.28 9.65 35.49
CA HIS A 170 28.19 8.17 35.42
C HIS A 170 28.96 7.58 34.22
N PHE A 171 29.17 8.36 33.16
CA PHE A 171 29.98 7.95 32.01
C PHE A 171 31.48 8.08 32.31
N GLU A 172 31.88 9.11 33.05
CA GLU A 172 33.27 9.30 33.51
C GLU A 172 33.66 8.33 34.64
N GLN A 173 32.69 7.88 35.43
CA GLN A 173 32.89 6.90 36.51
C GLN A 173 31.86 5.78 36.42
N PRO A 174 32.05 4.77 35.54
CA PRO A 174 31.15 3.63 35.47
C PRO A 174 31.29 2.78 36.74
N THR A 175 30.32 2.87 37.66
CA THR A 175 30.28 2.08 38.91
C THR A 175 29.50 0.77 38.76
N ASN A 176 29.27 0.30 37.54
CA ASN A 176 28.38 -0.82 37.28
C ASN A 176 29.19 -2.12 37.13
N ASP A 177 29.27 -2.89 38.22
CA ASP A 177 30.05 -4.13 38.33
C ASP A 177 29.33 -5.36 37.71
N THR A 178 28.28 -5.13 36.92
CA THR A 178 27.40 -6.19 36.41
C THR A 178 27.81 -6.76 35.04
N PHE A 179 29.04 -6.52 34.59
CA PHE A 179 29.55 -7.12 33.35
C PHE A 179 30.00 -8.56 33.59
N VAL A 180 29.08 -9.50 33.34
CA VAL A 180 29.39 -10.94 33.25
C VAL A 180 29.90 -11.21 31.84
N GLY A 181 31.22 -11.37 31.71
CA GLY A 181 31.91 -11.40 30.43
C GLY A 181 31.55 -12.57 29.52
N SER A 182 31.71 -12.36 28.21
CA SER A 182 31.95 -13.46 27.28
C SER A 182 33.45 -13.66 27.14
N SER A 183 33.99 -14.55 27.98
CA SER A 183 35.30 -15.15 27.77
C SER A 183 35.28 -16.07 26.54
N ASN A 184 36.30 -15.90 25.70
CA ASN A 184 36.95 -16.90 24.84
C ASN A 184 36.19 -18.17 24.47
N LEU A 185 35.94 -18.36 23.17
CA LEU A 185 35.89 -19.68 22.53
C LEU A 185 36.46 -19.60 21.10
N THR A 186 37.78 -19.73 21.01
CA THR A 186 38.44 -20.37 19.87
C THR A 186 38.08 -21.87 19.92
N GLY A 187 37.27 -22.35 18.98
CA GLY A 187 36.86 -23.75 18.90
C GLY A 187 36.45 -24.13 17.47
N THR A 188 37.24 -25.02 16.88
CA THR A 188 37.10 -25.66 15.57
C THR A 188 36.08 -26.80 15.57
N GLY A 189 35.30 -26.93 14.47
CA GLY A 189 34.41 -28.06 14.11
C GLY A 189 32.94 -27.82 14.50
N SER A 190 31.90 -28.24 13.79
CA SER A 190 31.65 -28.99 12.55
C SER A 190 30.14 -28.84 12.24
N SER A 191 29.77 -28.82 10.95
CA SER A 191 28.48 -29.27 10.34
C SER A 191 27.17 -29.15 11.14
N ASP A 192 26.24 -28.29 10.71
CA ASP A 192 25.10 -28.69 9.86
C ASP A 192 24.05 -27.56 9.69
N ALA A 193 23.61 -27.42 8.44
CA ALA A 193 22.35 -26.85 7.93
C ALA A 193 21.66 -25.70 8.67
N ASP A 194 21.62 -24.51 8.04
CA ASP A 194 20.33 -23.84 7.84
C ASP A 194 20.33 -22.98 6.56
N LYS A 195 19.15 -22.92 5.95
CA LYS A 195 18.85 -22.42 4.61
C LYS A 195 19.22 -20.95 4.44
N SER A 196 19.96 -20.69 3.36
CA SER A 196 20.22 -19.36 2.84
C SER A 196 18.92 -18.69 2.38
N VAL A 197 18.34 -17.86 3.24
CA VAL A 197 17.59 -16.68 2.78
C VAL A 197 18.64 -15.70 2.26
N PRO A 198 18.56 -15.19 1.01
CA PRO A 198 19.46 -14.14 0.59
C PRO A 198 19.20 -12.92 1.47
N ALA A 199 20.16 -12.59 2.34
CA ALA A 199 20.14 -11.34 3.07
C ALA A 199 20.21 -10.22 2.02
N ALA A 200 19.13 -9.47 1.85
CA ALA A 200 19.15 -8.25 1.08
C ALA A 200 20.32 -7.37 1.57
N PRO A 201 21.07 -6.70 0.68
CA PRO A 201 22.16 -5.85 1.10
C PRO A 201 21.64 -4.83 2.10
N ALA A 202 22.36 -4.64 3.22
CA ALA A 202 22.00 -3.61 4.18
C ALA A 202 21.90 -2.26 3.46
N VAL A 203 20.90 -1.44 3.80
CA VAL A 203 20.63 -0.18 3.08
C VAL A 203 21.88 0.72 2.98
N SER A 204 22.77 0.69 3.98
CA SER A 204 24.05 1.41 3.96
C SER A 204 25.00 0.99 2.83
N THR A 205 24.88 -0.25 2.32
CA THR A 205 25.66 -0.77 1.19
C THR A 205 25.07 -0.37 -0.16
N LEU A 206 23.75 -0.09 -0.23
CA LEU A 206 23.09 0.30 -1.48
C LEU A 206 23.57 1.66 -2.00
N PHE A 207 23.80 2.60 -1.09
CA PHE A 207 24.23 3.95 -1.46
C PHE A 207 25.76 4.05 -1.61
N GLY A 208 26.54 3.25 -0.88
CA GLY A 208 28.00 3.30 -0.96
C GLY A 208 28.52 4.72 -0.70
N ALA A 209 29.20 5.32 -1.69
CA ALA A 209 29.64 6.72 -1.69
C ALA A 209 28.72 7.67 -2.47
N SER A 210 27.69 7.15 -3.14
CA SER A 210 26.72 7.91 -3.94
C SER A 210 25.49 8.24 -3.10
N SER A 211 24.90 9.42 -3.33
CA SER A 211 23.58 9.77 -2.79
C SER A 211 22.43 9.19 -3.62
N VAL A 212 22.71 8.67 -4.81
CA VAL A 212 21.73 8.05 -5.72
C VAL A 212 22.06 6.57 -5.92
N ALA A 213 21.09 5.70 -5.71
CA ALA A 213 21.16 4.26 -5.96
C ALA A 213 19.99 3.82 -6.84
N THR A 214 20.19 2.78 -7.65
CA THR A 214 19.14 2.19 -8.49
C THR A 214 19.03 0.71 -8.19
N ILE A 215 17.80 0.22 -7.98
CA ILE A 215 17.51 -1.21 -7.90
C ILE A 215 16.99 -1.64 -9.26
N GLU A 216 17.69 -2.58 -9.90
CA GLU A 216 17.27 -3.18 -11.16
C GLU A 216 16.50 -4.46 -10.89
N GLU A 217 15.19 -4.43 -11.13
CA GLU A 217 14.34 -5.61 -11.14
C GLU A 217 13.57 -5.67 -12.46
N HIS A 218 13.09 -6.87 -12.81
CA HIS A 218 12.26 -7.09 -13.98
C HIS A 218 10.77 -7.09 -13.59
N PRO A 219 10.08 -5.93 -13.64
CA PRO A 219 8.67 -5.86 -13.32
C PRO A 219 7.82 -6.60 -14.36
N ALA A 220 6.79 -7.30 -13.90
CA ALA A 220 5.75 -7.85 -14.76
C ALA A 220 4.52 -6.95 -14.68
N ARG A 221 3.80 -6.70 -15.78
CA ARG A 221 2.54 -5.93 -15.71
C ARG A 221 1.52 -6.68 -14.87
N ARG A 222 1.05 -6.06 -13.78
CA ARG A 222 0.08 -6.66 -12.85
C ARG A 222 -1.28 -5.98 -12.92
N TRP A 223 -2.29 -6.67 -12.40
CA TRP A 223 -3.63 -6.13 -12.19
C TRP A 223 -4.18 -6.69 -10.87
N TYR A 224 -4.33 -5.84 -9.85
CA TYR A 224 -4.85 -6.21 -8.54
C TYR A 224 -5.46 -5.01 -7.82
N PRO A 225 -6.45 -5.24 -6.93
CA PRO A 225 -6.98 -4.18 -6.08
C PRO A 225 -6.00 -3.82 -4.95
N VAL A 226 -6.06 -2.58 -4.52
CA VAL A 226 -5.37 -2.05 -3.34
C VAL A 226 -6.44 -1.47 -2.40
N ILE A 227 -6.34 -1.74 -1.11
CA ILE A 227 -7.34 -1.27 -0.12
C ILE A 227 -6.80 -0.02 0.56
N ASP A 228 -7.60 1.04 0.52
CA ASP A 228 -7.44 2.23 1.34
C ASP A 228 -8.01 2.00 2.74
N PHE A 229 -7.14 1.73 3.71
CA PHE A 229 -7.58 1.46 5.08
C PHE A 229 -8.00 2.71 5.87
N SER A 230 -7.69 3.93 5.39
CA SER A 230 -8.22 5.15 6.04
C SER A 230 -9.67 5.39 5.67
N ARG A 231 -10.15 4.83 4.55
CA ARG A 231 -11.56 4.83 4.14
C ARG A 231 -12.30 3.55 4.51
N CYS A 232 -11.61 2.40 4.53
CA CYS A 232 -12.25 1.10 4.78
C CYS A 232 -12.85 1.00 6.19
N THR A 233 -14.13 0.62 6.26
CA THR A 233 -14.87 0.32 7.51
C THR A 233 -14.87 -1.16 7.89
N ASN A 234 -14.13 -2.00 7.16
CA ASN A 234 -14.14 -3.45 7.33
C ASN A 234 -15.52 -4.12 7.10
N CYS A 235 -16.36 -3.57 6.21
CA CYS A 235 -17.72 -4.08 5.92
C CYS A 235 -17.83 -5.43 5.19
N MET A 236 -16.71 -6.00 4.72
CA MET A 236 -16.64 -7.31 4.02
C MET A 236 -17.39 -7.45 2.68
N GLU A 237 -18.00 -6.40 2.14
CA GLU A 237 -18.72 -6.50 0.87
C GLU A 237 -17.83 -6.93 -0.32
N CYS A 238 -16.56 -6.51 -0.33
CA CYS A 238 -15.65 -6.82 -1.43
C CYS A 238 -15.24 -8.31 -1.50
N ILE A 239 -15.13 -9.00 -0.35
CA ILE A 239 -14.84 -10.43 -0.32
C ILE A 239 -16.06 -11.26 -0.74
N ASP A 240 -17.25 -10.90 -0.26
CA ASP A 240 -18.50 -11.56 -0.66
C ASP A 240 -18.80 -11.39 -2.16
N PHE A 241 -18.47 -10.21 -2.70
CA PHE A 241 -18.70 -9.91 -4.10
C PHE A 241 -17.69 -10.57 -5.04
N CYS A 242 -16.43 -10.75 -4.62
CA CYS A 242 -15.35 -11.24 -5.49
C CYS A 242 -15.27 -12.77 -5.52
N LEU A 243 -15.87 -13.38 -6.56
CA LEU A 243 -15.85 -14.83 -6.77
C LEU A 243 -14.54 -15.41 -7.34
N PHE A 244 -13.49 -14.60 -7.40
CA PHE A 244 -12.15 -15.01 -7.85
C PHE A 244 -11.18 -15.29 -6.69
N GLY A 245 -11.62 -15.14 -5.44
CA GLY A 245 -10.79 -15.44 -4.26
C GLY A 245 -9.60 -14.48 -4.12
N VAL A 246 -9.81 -13.20 -4.47
CA VAL A 246 -8.77 -12.16 -4.37
C VAL A 246 -8.59 -11.67 -2.95
N TYR A 247 -9.69 -11.60 -2.20
CA TYR A 247 -9.72 -11.10 -0.83
C TYR A 247 -9.71 -12.26 0.17
N GLY A 248 -9.19 -11.98 1.35
CA GLY A 248 -9.19 -12.84 2.52
C GLY A 248 -9.31 -12.01 3.79
N ILE A 249 -9.26 -12.66 4.94
CA ILE A 249 -9.35 -12.02 6.26
C ILE A 249 -8.09 -12.38 7.04
N ASP A 250 -7.46 -11.40 7.69
CA ASP A 250 -6.29 -11.63 8.52
C ASP A 250 -6.64 -12.15 9.94
N THR A 251 -5.63 -12.32 10.80
CA THR A 251 -5.82 -12.81 12.17
C THR A 251 -6.56 -11.84 13.09
N LEU A 252 -6.75 -10.59 12.66
CA LEU A 252 -7.46 -9.54 13.39
C LEU A 252 -8.82 -9.28 12.75
N GLU A 253 -9.36 -10.25 12.02
CA GLU A 253 -10.64 -10.18 11.32
C GLU A 253 -10.73 -8.98 10.36
N THR A 254 -9.59 -8.54 9.83
CA THR A 254 -9.50 -7.40 8.92
C THR A 254 -9.39 -7.86 7.48
N ILE A 255 -10.17 -7.24 6.60
CA ILE A 255 -10.15 -7.49 5.17
C ILE A 255 -8.76 -7.22 4.57
N VAL A 256 -8.24 -8.16 3.79
CA VAL A 256 -6.96 -8.03 3.08
C VAL A 256 -7.08 -8.53 1.65
N VAL A 257 -6.24 -8.03 0.75
CA VAL A 257 -6.05 -8.65 -0.57
C VAL A 257 -5.08 -9.82 -0.38
N GLU A 258 -5.59 -11.04 -0.35
CA GLU A 258 -4.77 -12.23 -0.08
C GLU A 258 -4.09 -12.71 -1.37
N GLN A 259 -4.88 -13.04 -2.39
CA GLN A 259 -4.40 -13.56 -3.67
C GLN A 259 -4.55 -12.50 -4.78
N ALA A 260 -3.65 -11.52 -4.78
CA ALA A 260 -3.68 -10.40 -5.74
C ALA A 260 -3.71 -10.86 -7.21
N ASP A 261 -2.93 -11.88 -7.56
CA ASP A 261 -2.79 -12.35 -8.94
C ASP A 261 -4.01 -13.17 -9.43
N ASN A 262 -4.95 -13.52 -8.55
CA ASN A 262 -6.23 -14.10 -8.94
C ASN A 262 -7.19 -13.06 -9.55
N CYS A 263 -6.88 -11.76 -9.41
CA CYS A 263 -7.74 -10.71 -9.94
C CYS A 263 -7.78 -10.77 -11.48
N ARG A 264 -8.99 -10.80 -12.03
CA ARG A 264 -9.19 -10.83 -13.48
C ARG A 264 -8.75 -9.50 -14.08
N LYS A 265 -7.82 -9.58 -15.04
CA LYS A 265 -7.25 -8.42 -15.73
C LYS A 265 -8.35 -7.51 -16.27
N GLY A 266 -8.34 -6.25 -15.84
CA GLY A 266 -9.28 -5.23 -16.27
C GLY A 266 -10.63 -5.23 -15.55
N CYS A 267 -10.86 -6.07 -14.55
CA CYS A 267 -12.09 -6.07 -13.75
C CYS A 267 -12.01 -5.08 -12.58
N PRO A 268 -12.81 -4.00 -12.55
CA PRO A 268 -12.86 -3.06 -11.43
C PRO A 268 -14.08 -3.25 -10.53
N ALA A 269 -14.90 -4.28 -10.77
CA ALA A 269 -16.25 -4.41 -10.21
C ALA A 269 -16.34 -4.25 -8.68
N CYS A 270 -15.39 -4.81 -7.93
CA CYS A 270 -15.35 -4.68 -6.47
C CYS A 270 -15.06 -3.24 -5.96
N SER A 271 -14.53 -2.34 -6.80
CA SER A 271 -14.43 -0.92 -6.46
C SER A 271 -15.77 -0.20 -6.51
N ARG A 272 -16.69 -0.67 -7.36
CA ARG A 272 -18.01 -0.07 -7.54
C ARG A 272 -19.00 -0.44 -6.43
N VAL A 273 -18.84 -1.64 -5.86
CA VAL A 273 -19.69 -2.10 -4.75
C VAL A 273 -19.22 -1.55 -3.40
N CYS A 274 -17.97 -1.09 -3.28
CA CYS A 274 -17.46 -0.63 -2.00
C CYS A 274 -18.14 0.68 -1.54
N PRO A 275 -18.87 0.68 -0.40
CA PRO A 275 -19.69 1.83 0.01
C PRO A 275 -18.84 3.04 0.43
N GLN A 276 -17.60 2.79 0.87
CA GLN A 276 -16.65 3.83 1.27
C GLN A 276 -15.66 4.20 0.14
N ASN A 277 -15.82 3.60 -1.05
CA ASN A 277 -14.88 3.74 -2.15
C ASN A 277 -13.41 3.48 -1.72
N ALA A 278 -13.20 2.45 -0.91
CA ALA A 278 -11.88 2.12 -0.36
C ALA A 278 -11.02 1.28 -1.32
N ILE A 279 -11.62 0.62 -2.30
CA ILE A 279 -10.90 -0.27 -3.23
C ILE A 279 -10.39 0.53 -4.43
N ILE A 280 -9.08 0.44 -4.68
CA ILE A 280 -8.35 1.17 -5.70
C ILE A 280 -7.81 0.19 -6.75
N PHE A 281 -7.93 0.53 -8.03
CA PHE A 281 -7.22 -0.12 -9.13
C PHE A 281 -6.27 0.87 -9.80
N PRO A 282 -4.98 0.93 -9.41
CA PRO A 282 -4.06 2.01 -9.79
C PRO A 282 -3.85 2.21 -11.30
N GLN A 283 -4.07 1.17 -12.11
CA GLN A 283 -3.97 1.23 -13.59
C GLN A 283 -5.32 1.37 -14.29
N HIS A 284 -6.41 1.62 -13.56
CA HIS A 284 -7.71 1.82 -14.17
C HIS A 284 -7.80 3.18 -14.88
N LYS A 285 -8.59 3.25 -15.96
CA LYS A 285 -8.73 4.47 -16.78
C LYS A 285 -9.44 5.61 -16.06
N THR A 286 -10.39 5.29 -15.18
CA THR A 286 -11.16 6.29 -14.41
C THR A 286 -10.34 6.75 -13.21
N PRO A 287 -10.01 8.05 -13.08
CA PRO A 287 -9.19 8.58 -11.99
C PRO A 287 -9.70 8.21 -10.59
N ALA A 288 -11.02 8.25 -10.38
CA ALA A 288 -11.65 7.96 -9.10
C ALA A 288 -11.41 6.52 -8.61
N ILE A 289 -11.45 5.54 -9.54
CA ILE A 289 -11.10 4.14 -9.27
C ILE A 289 -9.58 3.96 -9.16
N ALA A 290 -8.80 4.75 -9.91
CA ALA A 290 -7.34 4.70 -9.91
C ALA A 290 -6.70 5.34 -8.66
N GLY A 291 -7.51 5.90 -7.75
CA GLY A 291 -7.03 6.46 -6.50
C GLY A 291 -6.68 7.93 -6.59
N ALA A 292 -7.23 8.68 -7.55
CA ALA A 292 -7.19 10.13 -7.51
C ALA A 292 -7.79 10.65 -6.18
N PRO A 293 -7.33 11.80 -5.68
CA PRO A 293 -8.08 12.52 -4.66
C PRO A 293 -9.42 12.89 -5.30
N VAL A 294 -10.48 12.27 -4.81
CA VAL A 294 -11.84 12.63 -5.20
C VAL A 294 -12.57 12.79 -3.90
N ASP A 295 -13.05 14.01 -3.67
CA ASP A 295 -13.91 14.31 -2.55
C ASP A 295 -15.29 13.68 -2.79
N VAL A 296 -15.79 12.99 -1.77
CA VAL A 296 -17.15 12.45 -1.74
C VAL A 296 -18.02 13.25 -0.76
N GLY A 297 -17.49 14.38 -0.26
CA GLY A 297 -18.14 15.36 0.58
C GLY A 297 -19.21 16.16 -0.16
N GLY A 298 -20.47 15.89 0.17
CA GLY A 298 -21.54 16.90 0.15
C GLY A 298 -22.13 17.34 -1.19
N LEU A 299 -21.44 17.23 -2.32
CA LEU A 299 -22.06 17.53 -3.61
C LEU A 299 -22.89 16.33 -4.10
N LYS A 300 -24.17 16.60 -4.41
CA LYS A 300 -25.13 15.68 -5.07
C LYS A 300 -24.71 15.35 -6.52
N ILE A 301 -23.44 15.06 -6.75
CA ILE A 301 -22.97 14.41 -7.96
C ILE A 301 -23.20 12.93 -7.73
N ASP A 302 -23.95 12.30 -8.64
CA ASP A 302 -24.22 10.85 -8.61
C ASP A 302 -22.90 10.10 -8.43
N LEU A 303 -22.64 9.60 -7.23
CA LEU A 303 -21.43 8.82 -6.89
C LEU A 303 -21.20 7.73 -7.94
N SER A 304 -22.29 7.13 -8.42
CA SER A 304 -22.32 6.16 -9.51
C SER A 304 -21.62 6.67 -10.79
N LYS A 305 -21.87 7.92 -11.22
CA LYS A 305 -21.26 8.51 -12.43
C LYS A 305 -19.77 8.82 -12.23
N LEU A 306 -19.41 9.29 -11.04
CA LEU A 306 -18.03 9.63 -10.68
C LEU A 306 -17.11 8.39 -10.70
N PHE A 307 -17.64 7.24 -10.27
CA PHE A 307 -16.96 5.96 -10.36
C PHE A 307 -17.19 5.23 -11.69
N GLY A 308 -17.78 5.89 -12.69
CA GLY A 308 -17.86 5.38 -14.07
C GLY A 308 -18.98 4.38 -14.32
N ALA A 309 -20.13 4.53 -13.65
CA ALA A 309 -21.38 3.98 -14.15
C ALA A 309 -21.71 4.63 -15.51
N PRO A 310 -22.22 3.87 -16.49
CA PRO A 310 -22.53 4.41 -17.81
C PRO A 310 -23.66 5.46 -17.74
N ASP A 311 -23.67 6.38 -18.72
CA ASP A 311 -24.62 7.50 -18.81
C ASP A 311 -26.10 7.09 -18.88
N GLU A 312 -26.40 5.80 -19.09
CA GLU A 312 -27.74 5.24 -19.28
C GLU A 312 -28.45 4.81 -17.96
N GLY A 313 -28.27 5.56 -16.87
CA GLY A 313 -29.04 5.33 -15.64
C GLY A 313 -28.83 3.97 -14.95
N GLU A 314 -27.71 3.30 -15.22
CA GLU A 314 -27.30 2.07 -14.54
C GLU A 314 -26.72 2.43 -13.15
N ASP A 315 -27.23 1.81 -12.09
CA ASP A 315 -26.70 1.96 -10.73
C ASP A 315 -25.30 1.30 -10.59
N ALA A 316 -24.46 1.80 -9.68
CA ALA A 316 -23.10 1.31 -9.45
C ALA A 316 -23.07 -0.20 -9.14
N ALA A 317 -24.04 -0.70 -8.37
CA ALA A 317 -24.19 -2.11 -8.07
C ALA A 317 -24.54 -2.95 -9.31
N ALA A 318 -25.39 -2.44 -10.20
CA ALA A 318 -25.74 -3.12 -11.44
C ALA A 318 -24.54 -3.20 -12.39
N ALA A 319 -23.80 -2.10 -12.54
CA ALA A 319 -22.55 -2.07 -13.30
C ALA A 319 -21.51 -3.05 -12.73
N ALA A 320 -21.38 -3.12 -11.40
CA ALA A 320 -20.50 -4.08 -10.74
C ALA A 320 -20.88 -5.52 -11.09
N ILE A 321 -22.16 -5.89 -10.94
CA ILE A 321 -22.65 -7.25 -11.23
C ILE A 321 -22.37 -7.63 -12.68
N ARG A 322 -22.69 -6.73 -13.62
CA ARG A 322 -22.45 -6.93 -15.05
C ARG A 322 -20.96 -7.18 -15.34
N GLU A 323 -20.08 -6.32 -14.83
CA GLU A 323 -18.63 -6.47 -15.01
C GLU A 323 -18.10 -7.77 -14.38
N ARG A 324 -18.57 -8.15 -13.20
CA ARG A 324 -18.18 -9.42 -12.56
C ARG A 324 -18.62 -10.62 -13.38
N ASP A 325 -19.87 -10.65 -13.79
CA ASP A 325 -20.46 -11.78 -14.52
C ASP A 325 -19.85 -11.93 -15.91
N GLU A 326 -19.53 -10.83 -16.60
CA GLU A 326 -18.74 -10.85 -17.83
C GLU A 326 -17.40 -11.57 -17.62
N GLN A 327 -16.71 -11.29 -16.52
CA GLN A 327 -15.44 -11.93 -16.20
C GLN A 327 -15.58 -13.40 -15.81
N LEU A 328 -16.70 -13.80 -15.20
CA LEU A 328 -17.01 -15.20 -14.95
C LEU A 328 -17.22 -15.96 -16.26
N LEU A 329 -17.99 -15.40 -17.18
CA LEU A 329 -18.22 -15.99 -18.50
C LEU A 329 -16.90 -16.14 -19.28
N LEU A 330 -16.04 -15.11 -19.26
CA LEU A 330 -14.69 -15.17 -19.85
C LEU A 330 -13.76 -16.20 -19.16
N ALA A 331 -14.06 -16.59 -17.92
CA ALA A 331 -13.36 -17.64 -17.20
C ALA A 331 -14.01 -19.03 -17.37
N GLY A 332 -15.04 -19.16 -18.22
CA GLY A 332 -15.77 -20.42 -18.43
C GLY A 332 -16.71 -20.81 -17.29
N ARG A 333 -17.08 -19.86 -16.41
CA ARG A 333 -18.03 -20.04 -15.31
C ARG A 333 -19.38 -19.42 -15.67
N SER A 334 -20.45 -19.88 -15.04
CA SER A 334 -21.79 -19.29 -15.20
C SER A 334 -21.90 -17.93 -14.50
N ALA A 335 -22.68 -17.02 -15.08
CA ALA A 335 -23.07 -15.76 -14.44
C ALA A 335 -23.91 -16.03 -13.19
N VAL A 336 -23.75 -15.20 -12.16
CA VAL A 336 -24.44 -15.38 -10.87
C VAL A 336 -25.54 -14.33 -10.67
N GLY A 337 -25.50 -13.20 -11.36
CA GLY A 337 -26.49 -12.14 -11.24
C GLY A 337 -26.48 -11.46 -9.87
N LYS A 338 -27.65 -11.01 -9.41
CA LYS A 338 -27.78 -10.29 -8.14
C LYS A 338 -27.56 -11.16 -6.90
N SER A 339 -27.74 -12.47 -7.03
CA SER A 339 -27.66 -13.41 -5.91
C SER A 339 -26.22 -13.74 -5.54
N THR A 340 -25.54 -12.85 -4.82
CA THR A 340 -24.21 -13.11 -4.25
C THR A 340 -24.11 -12.66 -2.82
N GLY A 341 -23.63 -13.58 -1.97
CA GLY A 341 -23.29 -13.32 -0.59
C GLY A 341 -23.59 -14.53 0.27
N ILE A 342 -22.70 -14.82 1.21
CA ILE A 342 -23.00 -15.74 2.31
C ILE A 342 -24.22 -15.20 3.07
N SER A 343 -24.29 -13.88 3.25
CA SER A 343 -25.39 -13.16 3.90
C SER A 343 -26.74 -13.36 3.22
N GLU A 344 -26.85 -13.30 1.88
CA GLU A 344 -28.13 -13.52 1.19
C GLU A 344 -28.57 -14.99 1.23
N ARG A 345 -27.62 -15.94 1.24
CA ARG A 345 -27.91 -17.37 1.47
C ARG A 345 -28.30 -17.69 2.91
N LEU A 346 -27.80 -16.92 3.88
CA LEU A 346 -28.17 -17.02 5.30
C LEU A 346 -29.53 -16.37 5.58
N LEU A 347 -29.84 -15.27 4.91
CA LEU A 347 -31.11 -14.53 5.04
C LEU A 347 -32.26 -15.19 4.27
N ASN A 348 -31.94 -15.84 3.14
CA ASN A 348 -32.84 -16.74 2.43
C ASN A 348 -32.27 -18.17 2.50
N PRO A 349 -32.44 -18.89 3.63
CA PRO A 349 -32.32 -20.33 3.60
C PRO A 349 -33.25 -20.82 2.49
N ALA A 350 -32.77 -21.68 1.60
CA ALA A 350 -33.63 -22.27 0.60
C ALA A 350 -34.78 -23.02 1.30
N ASP A 351 -35.95 -22.38 1.39
CA ASP A 351 -37.21 -23.01 1.79
C ASP A 351 -37.67 -23.90 0.63
N GLY A 352 -37.04 -25.05 0.54
CA GLY A 352 -37.36 -26.12 -0.38
C GLY A 352 -36.64 -27.38 0.07
N PRO A 353 -37.22 -28.59 -0.12
CA PRO A 353 -36.55 -29.82 0.27
C PRO A 353 -35.19 -29.87 -0.44
N ARG A 354 -34.10 -29.81 0.33
CA ARG A 354 -32.75 -30.03 -0.18
C ARG A 354 -32.74 -31.41 -0.83
N VAL A 355 -32.53 -31.45 -2.14
CA VAL A 355 -32.27 -32.71 -2.83
C VAL A 355 -30.88 -33.12 -2.37
N ALA A 356 -30.82 -34.14 -1.52
CA ALA A 356 -29.57 -34.67 -0.99
C ALA A 356 -28.60 -34.93 -2.16
N ASP A 357 -27.48 -34.21 -2.16
CA ASP A 357 -26.46 -34.39 -3.17
C ASP A 357 -25.48 -35.51 -2.78
N GLN A 358 -24.53 -35.81 -3.65
CA GLN A 358 -23.55 -36.87 -3.37
C GLN A 358 -22.69 -36.56 -2.14
N LEU A 359 -22.52 -35.28 -1.78
CA LEU A 359 -21.73 -34.89 -0.63
C LEU A 359 -22.52 -35.13 0.65
N ASP A 360 -23.82 -34.79 0.66
CA ASP A 360 -24.74 -35.10 1.76
C ASP A 360 -24.80 -36.61 2.02
N ALA A 361 -24.87 -37.43 0.97
CA ALA A 361 -24.87 -38.89 1.11
C ALA A 361 -23.54 -39.45 1.67
N LEU A 362 -22.41 -38.80 1.38
CA LEU A 362 -21.11 -39.17 1.94
C LEU A 362 -20.96 -38.74 3.40
N ILE A 363 -21.54 -37.59 3.78
CA ILE A 363 -21.60 -37.13 5.17
C ILE A 363 -22.48 -38.07 6.00
N ASP A 364 -23.66 -38.43 5.49
CA ASP A 364 -24.55 -39.39 6.14
C ASP A 364 -23.89 -40.77 6.28
N GLN A 365 -23.09 -41.20 5.30
CA GLN A 365 -22.30 -42.43 5.37
C GLN A 365 -21.19 -42.35 6.42
N LEU A 366 -20.57 -41.18 6.59
CA LEU A 366 -19.53 -40.96 7.58
C LEU A 366 -20.11 -40.95 8.99
N ASP A 367 -21.25 -40.30 9.19
CA ASP A 367 -21.98 -40.30 10.48
C ASP A 367 -22.51 -41.69 10.81
N ALA A 368 -22.93 -42.47 9.80
CA ALA A 368 -23.34 -43.86 9.99
C ALA A 368 -22.19 -44.83 10.29
N LEU A 369 -20.93 -44.41 10.11
CA LEU A 369 -19.74 -45.23 10.40
C LEU A 369 -19.27 -45.13 11.86
N ASP A 370 -19.87 -44.26 12.69
CA ASP A 370 -19.73 -44.16 14.17
C ASP A 370 -18.34 -44.60 14.69
N LEU A 371 -17.29 -43.92 14.19
CA LEU A 371 -15.87 -44.18 14.50
C LEU A 371 -15.36 -43.36 15.70
#